data_AF-A0A9W9RRM4-F1
#
_entry.id   AF-A0A9W9RRM4-F1
#
_cell.length_a   1.000
_cell.length_b   1.000
_cell.length_c   1.000
_cell.angle_alpha   90.00
_cell.angle_beta   90.00
_cell.angle_gamma   90.00
#
_symmetry.space_group_name_H-M   'P 1'
#
loop_
_entity.id
_entity.type
_entity.pdbx_description
1 polymer ?
#
loop_
_entity_poly.entity_id
_entity_poly.type
_entity_poly.pdbx_seq_one_letter_code
_entity_poly.pdbx_strand_id
1 'polypeptide(L)'
;MASPSAGIKTRICMISDTHTAAPYPPLQTSYAYRSPLPRADVLLHGGDLTKVGYSVEHEAMVSMLKAADAELKLVIAGNHDITLDEEHFTSFGYRRHRRPEWLGGKGILLEDDEKSLTNAIRSGDVPPSDKMQAYVRRVKDMYTNESARAAGIRYLEEGVHSFTLSNGAKLTVYASPYQPEFCRWAFAYPRSQDRFNPPLPGSSNPAPANPVPDYPNVDIMLTHGPPAHILDRVGRDEGHHQHVGCQHLLRAAERARPRLYMFGHIHEGWGAIRGSWNAFADGGVKQEQVPTDREDMLERRAAYYDISSESARPLQVGAETLFVNASIMTLGYHPYNAPWVVDLDLPCADLQMQSPV
;
A
#
# COMPACT_ATOMS: atom_id res chain seq x y z
N MET A 1 -20.87 4.64 33.02
CA MET A 1 -19.93 4.20 31.96
C MET A 1 -20.47 4.76 30.66
N ALA A 2 -19.77 5.71 30.04
CA ALA A 2 -20.20 6.24 28.75
C ALA A 2 -20.17 5.09 27.74
N SER A 3 -21.26 4.92 26.98
CA SER A 3 -21.25 4.03 25.81
C SER A 3 -20.09 4.50 24.92
N PRO A 4 -19.20 3.62 24.45
CA PRO A 4 -18.20 4.03 23.46
C PRO A 4 -18.98 4.69 22.32
N SER A 5 -18.63 5.91 21.94
CA SER A 5 -19.29 6.58 20.82
C SER A 5 -19.20 5.63 19.62
N ALA A 6 -20.34 5.32 19.01
CA ALA A 6 -20.37 4.49 17.84
C ALA A 6 -19.43 5.10 16.80
N GLY A 7 -18.49 4.32 16.28
CA GLY A 7 -17.57 4.80 15.24
C GLY A 7 -18.35 5.17 13.98
N ILE A 8 -17.71 5.93 13.10
CA ILE A 8 -18.29 6.34 11.83
C ILE A 8 -17.95 5.29 10.79
N LYS A 9 -18.98 4.62 10.26
CA LYS A 9 -18.83 3.68 9.14
C LYS A 9 -18.18 4.41 7.97
N THR A 10 -17.05 3.89 7.54
CA THR A 10 -16.19 4.47 6.51
C THR A 10 -15.86 3.38 5.50
N ARG A 11 -16.07 3.69 4.22
CA ARG A 11 -15.74 2.79 3.11
C ARG A 11 -14.32 3.04 2.62
N ILE A 12 -13.52 1.98 2.59
CA ILE A 12 -12.13 1.99 2.14
C ILE A 12 -12.01 1.16 0.85
N CYS A 13 -11.60 1.77 -0.25
CA CYS A 13 -11.19 1.07 -1.48
C CYS A 13 -9.67 0.87 -1.46
N MET A 14 -9.19 -0.32 -1.79
CA MET A 14 -7.79 -0.71 -1.67
C MET A 14 -7.30 -1.35 -2.96
N ILE A 15 -6.16 -0.84 -3.45
CA ILE A 15 -5.43 -1.36 -4.61
C ILE A 15 -3.93 -1.28 -4.35
N SER A 16 -3.13 -2.10 -4.99
CA SER A 16 -1.68 -2.07 -4.94
C SER A 16 -1.12 -2.69 -6.21
N ASP A 17 0.17 -2.48 -6.51
CA ASP A 17 0.86 -3.19 -7.60
C ASP A 17 0.11 -3.05 -8.92
N THR A 18 -0.28 -1.81 -9.24
CA THR A 18 -0.99 -1.50 -10.49
C THR A 18 -0.02 -1.46 -11.66
N HIS A 19 1.26 -1.18 -11.44
CA HIS A 19 2.30 -1.23 -12.44
C HIS A 19 1.91 -0.53 -13.76
N THR A 20 1.39 0.69 -13.65
CA THR A 20 0.89 1.55 -14.73
C THR A 20 -0.39 1.07 -15.42
N ALA A 21 -0.98 -0.04 -15.00
CA ALA A 21 -2.30 -0.43 -15.47
C ALA A 21 -3.37 0.45 -14.83
N ALA A 22 -4.10 1.20 -15.66
CA ALA A 22 -5.35 1.81 -15.26
C ALA A 22 -6.49 0.75 -15.28
N PRO A 23 -7.61 0.99 -14.57
CA PRO A 23 -8.76 0.11 -14.61
C PRO A 23 -9.27 -0.09 -16.04
N TYR A 24 -9.73 -1.30 -16.36
CA TYR A 24 -10.31 -1.60 -17.65
C TYR A 24 -11.50 -0.66 -17.98
N PRO A 25 -11.80 -0.39 -19.25
CA PRO A 25 -12.97 0.40 -19.61
C PRO A 25 -14.29 -0.22 -19.09
N PRO A 26 -15.34 0.58 -18.82
CA PRO A 26 -16.60 0.09 -18.24
C PRO A 26 -17.25 -1.08 -18.98
N LEU A 27 -17.07 -1.13 -20.31
CA LEU A 27 -17.63 -2.16 -21.19
C LEU A 27 -16.89 -3.51 -21.12
N GLN A 28 -15.68 -3.55 -20.56
CA GLN A 28 -14.90 -4.79 -20.46
C GLN A 28 -15.25 -5.55 -19.19
N THR A 29 -16.35 -6.30 -19.23
CA THR A 29 -16.96 -6.89 -18.03
C THR A 29 -16.31 -8.18 -17.54
N SER A 30 -15.30 -8.70 -18.24
CA SER A 30 -14.57 -9.92 -17.86
C SER A 30 -13.66 -9.76 -16.64
N TYR A 31 -13.42 -8.52 -16.19
CA TYR A 31 -12.52 -8.20 -15.08
C TYR A 31 -13.18 -7.23 -14.09
N ALA A 32 -12.86 -7.41 -12.81
CA ALA A 32 -13.39 -6.58 -11.73
C ALA A 32 -12.65 -5.24 -11.60
N TYR A 33 -11.34 -5.18 -11.86
CA TYR A 33 -10.56 -3.94 -11.90
C TYR A 33 -10.95 -3.08 -13.11
N ARG A 34 -12.07 -2.37 -12.98
CA ARG A 34 -12.78 -1.71 -14.07
C ARG A 34 -13.22 -0.31 -13.67
N SER A 35 -13.18 0.61 -14.62
CA SER A 35 -13.60 1.99 -14.45
C SER A 35 -15.14 2.11 -14.45
N PRO A 36 -15.72 3.02 -13.65
CA PRO A 36 -15.04 3.71 -12.55
C PRO A 36 -14.72 2.72 -11.42
N LEU A 37 -13.62 3.00 -10.70
CA LEU A 37 -13.36 2.30 -9.43
C LEU A 37 -14.57 2.47 -8.50
N PRO A 38 -14.84 1.49 -7.62
CA PRO A 38 -15.88 1.63 -6.61
C PRO A 38 -15.74 2.91 -5.80
N ARG A 39 -16.86 3.61 -5.58
CA ARG A 39 -16.92 4.76 -4.70
C ARG A 39 -16.53 4.36 -3.27
N ALA A 40 -15.71 5.19 -2.64
CA ALA A 40 -15.27 5.02 -1.26
C ALA A 40 -15.10 6.39 -0.58
N ASP A 41 -14.97 6.41 0.74
CA ASP A 41 -14.57 7.62 1.45
C ASP A 41 -13.05 7.81 1.35
N VAL A 42 -12.31 6.70 1.43
CA VAL A 42 -10.85 6.64 1.31
C VAL A 42 -10.44 5.61 0.26
N LEU A 43 -9.54 6.00 -0.65
CA LEU A 43 -8.78 5.09 -1.50
C LEU A 43 -7.36 4.93 -0.93
N LEU A 44 -6.88 3.69 -0.83
CA LEU A 44 -5.51 3.38 -0.47
C LEU A 44 -4.79 2.74 -1.68
N HIS A 45 -3.59 3.22 -1.99
CA HIS A 45 -2.68 2.58 -2.93
C HIS A 45 -1.40 2.10 -2.23
N GLY A 46 -1.18 0.79 -2.19
CA GLY A 46 -0.11 0.10 -1.44
C GLY A 46 1.28 0.07 -2.11
N GLY A 47 1.60 1.04 -2.98
CA GLY A 47 2.86 1.04 -3.73
C GLY A 47 2.82 0.24 -5.04
N ASP A 48 3.94 0.27 -5.75
CA ASP A 48 4.12 -0.25 -7.11
C ASP A 48 3.08 0.32 -8.07
N LEU A 49 3.01 1.66 -8.06
CA LEU A 49 2.20 2.41 -9.02
C LEU A 49 2.72 2.22 -10.44
N THR A 50 4.04 2.14 -10.59
CA THR A 50 4.74 2.12 -11.89
C THR A 50 5.42 0.78 -12.16
N LYS A 51 5.83 0.51 -13.40
CA LYS A 51 6.71 -0.63 -13.70
C LYS A 51 8.16 -0.31 -13.38
N VAL A 52 8.59 0.94 -13.59
CA VAL A 52 10.00 1.32 -13.36
C VAL A 52 10.17 2.82 -13.08
N GLY A 53 9.13 3.51 -12.64
CA GLY A 53 9.21 4.90 -12.19
C GLY A 53 9.47 5.95 -13.27
N TYR A 54 9.10 5.73 -14.53
CA TYR A 54 9.13 6.81 -15.51
C TYR A 54 8.04 7.85 -15.21
N SER A 55 8.33 9.12 -15.50
CA SER A 55 7.38 10.23 -15.34
C SER A 55 6.04 10.00 -16.04
N VAL A 56 6.05 9.41 -17.25
CA VAL A 56 4.81 9.09 -17.98
C VAL A 56 3.96 8.01 -17.30
N GLU A 57 4.59 7.10 -16.56
CA GLU A 57 3.90 6.09 -15.75
C GLU A 57 3.22 6.76 -14.55
N HIS A 58 3.95 7.64 -13.86
CA HIS A 58 3.41 8.43 -12.76
C HIS A 58 2.27 9.35 -13.21
N GLU A 59 2.37 9.99 -14.38
CA GLU A 59 1.30 10.81 -14.98
C GLU A 59 0.02 9.98 -15.19
N ALA A 60 0.14 8.76 -15.72
CA ALA A 60 -0.99 7.86 -15.90
C ALA A 60 -1.64 7.48 -14.56
N MET A 61 -0.82 7.18 -13.55
CA MET A 61 -1.33 6.77 -12.23
C MET A 61 -1.93 7.93 -11.44
N VAL A 62 -1.34 9.13 -11.49
CA VAL A 62 -1.93 10.35 -10.93
C VAL A 62 -3.27 10.66 -11.61
N SER A 63 -3.38 10.47 -12.93
CA SER A 63 -4.64 10.62 -13.66
C SER A 63 -5.71 9.63 -13.16
N MET A 64 -5.35 8.35 -12.99
CA MET A 64 -6.24 7.33 -12.44
C MET A 64 -6.71 7.68 -11.02
N LEU A 65 -5.80 8.12 -10.14
CA LEU A 65 -6.11 8.54 -8.77
C LEU A 65 -7.03 9.77 -8.74
N LYS A 66 -6.84 10.74 -9.64
CA LYS A 66 -7.71 11.91 -9.77
C LYS A 66 -9.12 11.54 -10.21
N ALA A 67 -9.26 10.51 -11.04
CA ALA A 67 -10.55 10.02 -11.53
C ALA A 67 -11.31 9.16 -10.51
N ALA A 68 -10.66 8.70 -9.44
CA ALA A 68 -11.30 7.88 -8.42
C ALA A 68 -12.29 8.69 -7.57
N ASP A 69 -13.50 8.15 -7.39
CA ASP A 69 -14.56 8.71 -6.56
C ASP A 69 -14.32 8.39 -5.06
N ALA A 70 -13.35 9.10 -4.49
CA ALA A 70 -13.05 9.11 -3.06
C ALA A 70 -12.67 10.50 -2.58
N GLU A 71 -13.01 10.85 -1.35
CA GLU A 71 -12.62 12.15 -0.77
C GLU A 71 -11.10 12.19 -0.54
N LEU A 72 -10.56 11.13 0.06
CA LEU A 72 -9.15 11.02 0.40
C LEU A 72 -8.50 9.87 -0.38
N LYS A 73 -7.36 10.12 -1.01
CA LYS A 73 -6.55 9.09 -1.70
C LYS A 73 -5.16 9.05 -1.09
N LEU A 74 -4.86 8.01 -0.31
CA LEU A 74 -3.57 7.82 0.33
C LEU A 74 -2.70 6.89 -0.50
N VAL A 75 -1.47 7.31 -0.77
CA VAL A 75 -0.56 6.61 -1.67
C VAL A 75 0.80 6.49 -1.02
N ILE A 76 1.35 5.27 -0.96
CA ILE A 76 2.77 5.03 -0.69
C ILE A 76 3.45 4.59 -1.98
N ALA A 77 4.78 4.71 -2.03
CA ALA A 77 5.59 4.10 -3.07
C ALA A 77 5.79 2.59 -2.82
N GLY A 78 6.17 1.86 -3.86
CA GLY A 78 6.72 0.50 -3.76
C GLY A 78 8.10 0.40 -4.41
N ASN A 79 8.62 -0.82 -4.51
CA ASN A 79 9.98 -1.04 -5.00
C ASN A 79 10.18 -0.73 -6.49
N HIS A 80 9.13 -0.73 -7.31
CA HIS A 80 9.16 -0.34 -8.72
C HIS A 80 9.07 1.17 -8.95
N ASP A 81 8.62 1.94 -7.95
CA ASP A 81 8.52 3.40 -8.02
C ASP A 81 9.87 4.06 -7.75
N ILE A 82 10.90 3.61 -8.46
CA ILE A 82 12.31 3.89 -8.17
C ILE A 82 12.67 5.38 -8.17
N THR A 83 11.91 6.23 -8.86
CA THR A 83 12.11 7.69 -8.90
C THR A 83 11.47 8.41 -7.70
N LEU A 84 10.71 7.71 -6.85
CA LEU A 84 10.26 8.22 -5.55
C LEU A 84 11.29 7.95 -4.44
N ASP A 85 12.29 7.10 -4.70
CA ASP A 85 13.47 6.88 -3.86
C ASP A 85 14.68 7.64 -4.46
N GLU A 86 14.86 8.90 -4.05
CA GLU A 86 15.90 9.79 -4.60
C GLU A 86 17.32 9.22 -4.40
N GLU A 87 17.61 8.63 -3.24
CA GLU A 87 18.92 8.04 -2.95
C GLU A 87 19.17 6.82 -3.83
N HIS A 88 18.20 5.91 -3.94
CA HIS A 88 18.30 4.77 -4.82
C HIS A 88 18.46 5.19 -6.27
N PHE A 89 17.60 6.08 -6.77
CA PHE A 89 17.60 6.50 -8.16
C PHE A 89 18.92 7.14 -8.57
N THR A 90 19.43 8.08 -7.76
CA THR A 90 20.62 8.86 -8.10
C THR A 90 21.93 8.07 -7.97
N SER A 91 21.93 6.98 -7.18
CA SER A 91 23.10 6.11 -7.01
C SER A 91 23.15 4.95 -8.01
N PHE A 92 22.03 4.26 -8.22
CA PHE A 92 21.99 3.02 -9.01
C PHE A 92 20.69 2.84 -9.81
N GLY A 93 19.55 3.23 -9.25
CA GLY A 93 18.22 2.98 -9.79
C GLY A 93 18.01 3.51 -11.21
N TYR A 94 18.63 4.63 -11.60
CA TYR A 94 18.56 5.17 -12.96
C TYR A 94 18.96 4.15 -14.05
N ARG A 95 19.79 3.15 -13.72
CA ARG A 95 20.21 2.10 -14.66
C ARG A 95 19.09 1.15 -15.06
N ARG A 96 17.98 1.16 -14.33
CA ARG A 96 16.76 0.43 -14.70
C ARG A 96 15.96 1.15 -15.78
N HIS A 97 16.19 2.44 -15.99
CA HIS A 97 15.68 3.13 -17.16
C HIS A 97 16.52 2.71 -18.37
N ARG A 98 15.86 2.35 -19.47
CA ARG A 98 16.52 1.97 -20.74
C ARG A 98 17.18 3.16 -21.44
N ARG A 99 16.64 4.36 -21.23
CA ARG A 99 17.13 5.63 -21.82
C ARG A 99 17.31 6.67 -20.72
N PRO A 100 18.23 6.45 -19.77
CA PRO A 100 18.44 7.37 -18.65
C PRO A 100 18.95 8.73 -19.13
N GLU A 101 19.57 8.83 -20.31
CA GLU A 101 19.96 10.09 -20.93
C GLU A 101 18.76 10.97 -21.34
N TRP A 102 17.54 10.40 -21.40
CA TRP A 102 16.31 11.10 -21.78
C TRP A 102 15.41 11.43 -20.59
N LEU A 103 15.95 11.67 -19.38
CA LEU A 103 15.16 11.99 -18.17
C LEU A 103 13.95 12.91 -18.46
N GLY A 104 12.74 12.35 -18.50
CA GLY A 104 11.50 13.10 -18.78
C GLY A 104 11.24 13.48 -20.25
N GLY A 105 11.94 12.87 -21.21
CA GLY A 105 11.70 13.02 -22.64
C GLY A 105 10.43 12.29 -23.09
N LYS A 106 9.61 12.93 -23.94
CA LYS A 106 8.29 12.42 -24.37
C LYS A 106 8.32 11.13 -25.22
N GLY A 107 9.50 10.63 -25.59
CA GLY A 107 9.69 9.48 -26.49
C GLY A 107 10.01 8.14 -25.79
N ILE A 108 9.70 8.01 -24.50
CA ILE A 108 9.92 6.77 -23.74
C ILE A 108 8.80 5.79 -24.10
N LEU A 109 9.15 4.72 -24.80
CA LEU A 109 8.23 3.61 -25.10
C LEU A 109 8.10 2.74 -23.84
N LEU A 110 6.87 2.55 -23.37
CA LEU A 110 6.48 1.77 -22.17
C LEU A 110 6.52 0.23 -22.39
N GLU A 111 7.15 -0.25 -23.46
CA GLU A 111 7.10 -1.67 -23.85
C GLU A 111 7.84 -2.58 -22.86
N ASP A 112 7.20 -3.71 -22.56
CA ASP A 112 7.45 -4.64 -21.44
C ASP A 112 8.93 -4.79 -21.00
N ASP A 113 9.16 -4.42 -19.74
CA ASP A 113 10.48 -4.32 -19.12
C ASP A 113 10.95 -5.58 -18.38
N GLU A 114 10.09 -6.58 -18.17
CA GLU A 114 10.52 -7.79 -17.42
C GLU A 114 11.40 -8.74 -18.24
N LYS A 115 11.13 -8.93 -19.54
CA LYS A 115 11.80 -10.00 -20.31
C LYS A 115 13.18 -9.68 -20.87
N SER A 116 13.72 -8.47 -20.65
CA SER A 116 15.01 -8.05 -21.23
C SER A 116 16.15 -7.86 -20.23
N LEU A 117 15.97 -8.24 -18.96
CA LEU A 117 16.95 -7.98 -17.89
C LEU A 117 18.28 -8.74 -17.99
N THR A 118 18.55 -9.48 -19.07
CA THR A 118 19.83 -10.20 -19.21
C THR A 118 20.82 -9.66 -20.24
N ASN A 119 20.53 -8.68 -21.12
CA ASN A 119 21.53 -8.37 -22.16
C ASN A 119 21.67 -6.93 -22.71
N ALA A 120 21.12 -5.88 -22.10
CA ALA A 120 21.39 -4.53 -22.59
C ALA A 120 21.29 -3.42 -21.53
N ILE A 121 22.30 -3.29 -20.66
CA ILE A 121 22.65 -1.96 -20.14
C ILE A 121 23.34 -1.23 -21.31
N ARG A 122 22.58 -0.53 -22.14
CA ARG A 122 23.09 0.27 -23.26
C ARG A 122 22.76 1.75 -23.09
N SER A 123 23.52 2.42 -22.24
CA SER A 123 24.21 3.68 -22.57
C SER A 123 25.33 3.89 -21.53
N GLY A 124 26.53 4.26 -22.00
CA GLY A 124 27.74 4.34 -21.18
C GLY A 124 27.83 5.60 -20.32
N ASP A 125 26.90 6.55 -20.49
CA ASP A 125 26.96 7.85 -19.85
C ASP A 125 26.04 7.90 -18.63
N VAL A 126 26.63 8.12 -17.46
CA VAL A 126 25.90 8.40 -16.23
C VAL A 126 25.30 9.80 -16.34
N PRO A 127 23.97 9.98 -16.22
CA PRO A 127 23.40 11.32 -16.23
C PRO A 127 23.98 12.16 -15.07
N PRO A 128 24.20 13.47 -15.26
CA PRO A 128 24.61 14.35 -14.17
C PRO A 128 23.66 14.26 -12.96
N SER A 129 24.22 14.18 -11.74
CA SER A 129 23.45 13.97 -10.51
C SER A 129 22.40 15.06 -10.26
N ASP A 130 22.70 16.31 -10.58
CA ASP A 130 21.78 17.45 -10.50
C ASP A 130 20.56 17.27 -11.41
N LYS A 131 20.76 16.73 -12.63
CA LYS A 131 19.66 16.40 -13.55
C LYS A 131 18.80 15.26 -13.04
N MET A 132 19.41 14.22 -12.45
CA MET A 132 18.67 13.11 -11.83
C MET A 132 17.84 13.59 -10.63
N GLN A 133 18.45 14.38 -9.74
CA GLN A 133 17.75 14.99 -8.60
C GLN A 133 16.60 15.89 -9.04
N ALA A 134 16.82 16.74 -10.05
CA ALA A 134 15.75 17.57 -10.61
C ALA A 134 14.62 16.73 -11.22
N TYR A 135 14.94 15.57 -11.80
CA TYR A 135 13.94 14.66 -12.38
C TYR A 135 13.08 14.00 -11.30
N VAL A 136 13.68 13.39 -10.28
CA VAL A 136 12.93 12.74 -9.19
C VAL A 136 12.09 13.74 -8.40
N ARG A 137 12.59 14.97 -8.20
CA ARG A 137 11.80 16.05 -7.58
C ARG A 137 10.55 16.40 -8.39
N ARG A 138 10.65 16.45 -9.73
CA ARG A 138 9.48 16.67 -10.59
C ARG A 138 8.48 15.53 -10.52
N VAL A 139 8.96 14.28 -10.46
CA VAL A 139 8.09 13.10 -10.29
C VAL A 139 7.35 13.17 -8.96
N LYS A 140 8.07 13.41 -7.86
CA LYS A 140 7.47 13.54 -6.53
C LYS A 140 6.45 14.68 -6.47
N ASP A 141 6.76 15.80 -7.13
CA ASP A 141 5.85 16.95 -7.22
C ASP A 141 4.48 16.60 -7.85
N MET A 142 4.43 15.65 -8.79
CA MET A 142 3.15 15.19 -9.38
C MET A 142 2.15 14.69 -8.35
N TYR A 143 2.62 14.15 -7.22
CA TYR A 143 1.79 13.64 -6.12
C TYR A 143 1.58 14.66 -5.00
N THR A 144 2.45 15.66 -4.88
CA THR A 144 2.45 16.59 -3.74
C THR A 144 2.01 18.01 -4.09
N ASN A 145 1.89 18.36 -5.38
CA ASN A 145 1.44 19.67 -5.83
C ASN A 145 -0.03 19.96 -5.48
N GLU A 146 -0.43 21.22 -5.64
CA GLU A 146 -1.77 21.70 -5.31
C GLU A 146 -2.87 20.95 -6.08
N SER A 147 -2.65 20.64 -7.36
CA SER A 147 -3.62 19.92 -8.18
C SER A 147 -3.88 18.50 -7.67
N ALA A 148 -2.84 17.78 -7.25
CA ALA A 148 -2.97 16.47 -6.63
C ALA A 148 -3.70 16.58 -5.28
N ARG A 149 -3.32 17.56 -4.45
CA ARG A 149 -3.94 17.77 -3.13
C ARG A 149 -5.43 18.13 -3.22
N ALA A 150 -5.79 18.99 -4.16
CA ALA A 150 -7.17 19.40 -4.43
C ALA A 150 -8.03 18.24 -4.93
N ALA A 151 -7.43 17.26 -5.62
CA ALA A 151 -8.08 16.02 -6.00
C ALA A 151 -8.15 14.97 -4.87
N GLY A 152 -7.72 15.32 -3.65
CA GLY A 152 -7.74 14.42 -2.49
C GLY A 152 -6.50 13.54 -2.33
N ILE A 153 -5.49 13.65 -3.21
CA ILE A 153 -4.29 12.80 -3.17
C ILE A 153 -3.35 13.26 -2.05
N ARG A 154 -2.83 12.30 -1.28
CA ARG A 154 -1.79 12.47 -0.27
C ARG A 154 -0.74 11.37 -0.43
N TYR A 155 0.45 11.75 -0.88
CA TYR A 155 1.62 10.87 -0.83
C TYR A 155 2.14 10.78 0.60
N LEU A 156 2.32 9.56 1.10
CA LEU A 156 2.74 9.29 2.47
C LEU A 156 4.18 8.79 2.49
N GLU A 157 5.05 9.55 3.14
CA GLU A 157 6.37 9.09 3.57
C GLU A 157 6.26 8.10 4.73
N GLU A 158 7.35 7.37 5.03
CA GLU A 158 7.38 6.49 6.19
C GLU A 158 7.04 7.24 7.49
N GLY A 159 6.09 6.73 8.27
CA GLY A 159 5.68 7.32 9.54
C GLY A 159 4.17 7.34 9.76
N VAL A 160 3.74 8.11 10.77
CA VAL A 160 2.33 8.22 11.19
C VAL A 160 1.71 9.47 10.58
N HIS A 161 0.53 9.30 9.98
CA HIS A 161 -0.25 10.36 9.35
C HIS A 161 -1.68 10.33 9.89
N SER A 162 -2.27 11.51 10.11
CA SER A 162 -3.65 11.61 10.61
C SER A 162 -4.49 12.53 9.73
N PHE A 163 -5.73 12.11 9.50
CA PHE A 163 -6.70 12.82 8.67
C PHE A 163 -8.06 12.86 9.37
N THR A 164 -8.86 13.88 9.06
CA THR A 164 -10.27 13.95 9.41
C THR A 164 -11.06 14.08 8.12
N LEU A 165 -11.96 13.15 7.85
CA LEU A 165 -12.85 13.16 6.69
C LEU A 165 -13.98 14.17 6.88
N SER A 166 -14.65 14.56 5.80
CA SER A 166 -15.78 15.51 5.83
C SER A 166 -16.95 15.08 6.72
N ASN A 167 -17.13 13.77 6.91
CA ASN A 167 -18.15 13.20 7.81
C ASN A 167 -17.74 13.18 9.29
N GLY A 168 -16.54 13.67 9.63
CA GLY A 168 -16.00 13.69 11.00
C GLY A 168 -15.23 12.43 11.41
N ALA A 169 -15.11 11.42 10.54
CA ALA A 169 -14.29 10.25 10.82
C ALA A 169 -12.81 10.63 10.88
N LYS A 170 -12.15 10.27 11.98
CA LYS A 170 -10.71 10.42 12.17
C LYS A 170 -10.02 9.13 11.72
N LEU A 171 -8.99 9.29 10.89
CA LEU A 171 -8.18 8.20 10.38
C LEU A 171 -6.72 8.40 10.76
N THR A 172 -6.11 7.43 11.45
CA THR A 172 -4.66 7.40 11.69
C THR A 172 -4.01 6.24 10.95
N VAL A 173 -3.06 6.56 10.06
CA VAL A 173 -2.35 5.59 9.21
C VAL A 173 -0.87 5.56 9.56
N TYR A 174 -0.33 4.38 9.82
CA TYR A 174 1.12 4.17 9.72
C TYR A 174 1.45 3.72 8.30
N ALA A 175 2.32 4.47 7.62
CA ALA A 175 2.73 4.21 6.24
C ALA A 175 4.20 3.79 6.18
N SER A 176 4.56 2.83 5.31
CA SER A 176 5.97 2.59 4.95
C SER A 176 6.10 1.96 3.55
N PRO A 177 6.89 2.53 2.63
CA PRO A 177 7.17 1.93 1.33
C PRO A 177 8.19 0.78 1.42
N TYR A 178 8.85 0.64 2.56
CA TYR A 178 10.00 -0.23 2.73
C TYR A 178 9.64 -1.71 2.79
N GLN A 179 10.48 -2.54 2.17
CA GLN A 179 10.38 -3.98 2.08
C GLN A 179 11.76 -4.66 2.28
N PRO A 180 11.80 -5.91 2.77
CA PRO A 180 13.06 -6.66 2.84
C PRO A 180 13.68 -6.76 1.44
N GLU A 181 15.00 -6.55 1.36
CA GLU A 181 15.71 -6.43 0.09
C GLU A 181 15.44 -7.60 -0.87
N PHE A 182 15.17 -7.25 -2.12
CA PHE A 182 14.98 -8.20 -3.21
C PHE A 182 15.41 -7.55 -4.53
N CYS A 183 16.21 -8.28 -5.32
CA CYS A 183 16.66 -7.87 -6.65
C CYS A 183 17.25 -6.44 -6.76
N ARG A 184 17.73 -5.86 -5.65
CA ARG A 184 18.26 -4.48 -5.57
C ARG A 184 17.29 -3.41 -6.10
N TRP A 185 15.99 -3.55 -5.85
CA TRP A 185 14.99 -2.50 -6.14
C TRP A 185 14.98 -1.38 -5.09
N ALA A 186 14.18 -0.34 -5.29
CA ALA A 186 14.06 0.79 -4.38
C ALA A 186 13.44 0.39 -3.02
N PHE A 187 13.57 1.27 -2.03
CA PHE A 187 13.02 1.13 -0.67
C PHE A 187 13.46 -0.14 0.09
N ALA A 188 14.51 -0.81 -0.38
CA ALA A 188 15.00 -2.05 0.21
C ALA A 188 15.70 -1.82 1.56
N TYR A 189 15.52 -2.76 2.50
CA TYR A 189 16.34 -2.87 3.71
C TYR A 189 16.80 -4.31 3.97
N PRO A 190 17.95 -4.52 4.63
CA PRO A 190 18.40 -5.87 5.01
C PRO A 190 17.34 -6.56 5.87
N ARG A 191 17.03 -7.83 5.58
CA ARG A 191 15.98 -8.58 6.31
C ARG A 191 16.21 -8.66 7.83
N SER A 192 17.46 -8.53 8.29
CA SER A 192 17.85 -8.50 9.71
C SER A 192 17.63 -7.15 10.41
N GLN A 193 17.36 -6.08 9.66
CA GLN A 193 17.13 -4.74 10.21
C GLN A 193 15.67 -4.59 10.66
N ASP A 194 15.46 -4.31 11.94
CA ASP A 194 14.14 -3.91 12.45
C ASP A 194 13.94 -2.40 12.28
N ARG A 195 12.99 -2.02 11.42
CA ARG A 195 12.60 -0.63 11.18
C ARG A 195 11.34 -0.21 11.94
N PHE A 196 10.62 -1.17 12.53
CA PHE A 196 9.22 -1.00 12.90
C PHE A 196 8.97 -1.11 14.40
N ASN A 197 9.90 -1.72 15.14
CA ASN A 197 9.76 -1.93 16.58
C ASN A 197 10.80 -1.15 17.38
N PRO A 198 10.42 -0.63 18.56
CA PRO A 198 11.40 -0.10 19.50
C PRO A 198 12.41 -1.21 19.88
N PRO A 199 13.69 -0.87 20.14
CA PRO A 199 14.66 -1.84 20.61
C PRO A 199 14.21 -2.50 21.92
N LEU A 200 14.51 -3.79 22.09
CA LEU A 200 14.31 -4.47 23.36
C LEU A 200 15.16 -3.81 24.47
N PRO A 201 14.69 -3.80 25.73
CA PRO A 201 15.50 -3.35 26.85
C PRO A 201 16.87 -4.04 26.87
N GLY A 202 17.95 -3.25 26.93
CA GLY A 202 19.33 -3.76 26.90
C GLY A 202 19.89 -4.10 25.52
N SER A 203 19.13 -3.89 24.44
CA SER A 203 19.64 -4.00 23.07
C SER A 203 20.59 -2.84 22.73
N SER A 204 21.68 -3.13 22.03
CA SER A 204 22.58 -2.13 21.45
C SER A 204 22.13 -1.63 20.07
N ASN A 205 21.01 -2.16 19.53
CA ASN A 205 20.51 -1.74 18.23
C ASN A 205 19.98 -0.30 18.32
N PRO A 206 20.26 0.56 17.32
CA PRO A 206 19.69 1.90 17.29
C PRO A 206 18.17 1.84 17.21
N ALA A 207 17.50 2.82 17.80
CA ALA A 207 16.07 2.97 17.61
C ALA A 207 15.76 3.27 16.14
N PRO A 208 14.71 2.67 15.55
CA PRO A 208 14.29 3.03 14.21
C PRO A 208 13.82 4.49 14.19
N ALA A 209 13.94 5.15 13.03
CA ALA A 209 13.52 6.54 12.86
C ALA A 209 12.00 6.71 13.02
N ASN A 210 11.22 5.75 12.50
CA ASN A 210 9.77 5.81 12.44
C ASN A 210 9.15 4.49 12.96
N PRO A 211 9.29 4.13 14.25
CA PRO A 211 8.66 2.92 14.78
C PRO A 211 7.15 2.98 14.65
N VAL A 212 6.50 1.84 14.45
CA VAL A 212 5.04 1.72 14.51
C VAL A 212 4.61 1.98 15.96
N PRO A 213 3.64 2.88 16.23
CA PRO A 213 3.10 3.08 17.58
C PRO A 213 2.35 1.86 18.15
N ASP A 214 2.26 1.78 19.48
CA ASP A 214 1.43 0.77 20.17
C ASP A 214 -0.06 1.05 19.97
N TYR A 215 -0.89 0.01 20.12
CA TYR A 215 -2.33 0.15 20.27
C TYR A 215 -2.68 1.13 21.41
N PRO A 216 -3.67 2.02 21.28
CA PRO A 216 -4.65 2.13 20.18
C PRO A 216 -4.34 3.21 19.13
N ASN A 217 -3.06 3.55 18.89
CA ASN A 217 -2.71 4.79 18.20
C ASN A 217 -2.72 4.72 16.66
N VAL A 218 -3.00 3.57 16.05
CA VAL A 218 -3.01 3.38 14.59
C VAL A 218 -4.29 2.64 14.19
N ASP A 219 -5.07 3.22 13.29
CA ASP A 219 -6.27 2.58 12.74
C ASP A 219 -5.91 1.66 11.56
N ILE A 220 -5.03 2.15 10.67
CA ILE A 220 -4.59 1.43 9.47
C ILE A 220 -3.07 1.33 9.43
N MET A 221 -2.54 0.13 9.24
CA MET A 221 -1.18 -0.05 8.74
C MET A 221 -1.21 -0.18 7.22
N LEU A 222 -0.36 0.57 6.53
CA LEU A 222 -0.20 0.58 5.08
C LEU A 222 1.28 0.39 4.76
N THR A 223 1.67 -0.83 4.38
CA THR A 223 3.06 -1.11 3.96
C THR A 223 3.07 -1.67 2.56
N HIS A 224 4.17 -1.50 1.82
CA HIS A 224 4.24 -2.08 0.49
C HIS A 224 4.28 -3.62 0.55
N GLY A 225 5.18 -4.18 1.35
CA GLY A 225 5.29 -5.63 1.55
C GLY A 225 4.45 -6.18 2.72
N PRO A 226 4.16 -7.49 2.73
CA PRO A 226 3.35 -8.14 3.77
C PRO A 226 4.13 -8.41 5.08
N PRO A 227 3.41 -8.54 6.22
CA PRO A 227 3.96 -9.19 7.40
C PRO A 227 4.18 -10.69 7.15
N ALA A 228 5.10 -11.29 7.90
CA ALA A 228 5.39 -12.72 7.77
C ALA A 228 4.16 -13.60 8.00
N HIS A 229 4.04 -14.67 7.20
CA HIS A 229 3.03 -15.73 7.28
C HIS A 229 1.58 -15.31 7.00
N ILE A 230 1.33 -14.10 6.50
CA ILE A 230 -0.01 -13.62 6.14
C ILE A 230 0.04 -13.16 4.70
N LEU A 231 -0.58 -13.92 3.79
CA LEU A 231 -0.70 -13.59 2.36
C LEU A 231 0.66 -13.27 1.70
N ASP A 232 1.72 -13.94 2.16
CA ASP A 232 3.14 -13.68 1.80
C ASP A 232 3.84 -14.91 1.19
N ARG A 233 3.04 -15.89 0.74
CA ARG A 233 3.55 -17.12 0.16
C ARG A 233 3.88 -16.90 -1.31
N VAL A 234 5.11 -17.23 -1.71
CA VAL A 234 5.55 -17.30 -3.11
C VAL A 234 5.86 -18.74 -3.49
N GLY A 235 5.74 -19.08 -4.78
CA GLY A 235 6.00 -20.43 -5.32
C GLY A 235 4.80 -21.03 -6.05
N ARG A 236 5.06 -21.89 -7.04
CA ARG A 236 4.04 -22.38 -7.99
C ARG A 236 3.48 -23.78 -7.69
N ASP A 237 4.17 -24.61 -6.91
CA ASP A 237 3.84 -26.04 -6.73
C ASP A 237 3.90 -26.49 -5.26
N GLU A 238 3.04 -27.46 -4.89
CA GLU A 238 3.02 -28.12 -3.58
C GLU A 238 4.38 -28.75 -3.23
N GLY A 239 5.23 -27.97 -2.54
CA GLY A 239 6.55 -28.40 -2.06
C GLY A 239 7.65 -27.34 -2.16
N HIS A 240 7.45 -26.29 -2.97
CA HIS A 240 8.43 -25.21 -3.18
C HIS A 240 7.86 -23.82 -2.84
N HIS A 241 7.11 -23.74 -1.75
CA HIS A 241 6.58 -22.47 -1.27
C HIS A 241 7.47 -21.86 -0.19
N GLN A 242 7.67 -20.55 -0.25
CA GLN A 242 8.38 -19.80 0.78
C GLN A 242 7.51 -18.65 1.30
N HIS A 243 7.60 -18.39 2.60
CA HIS A 243 7.07 -17.17 3.21
C HIS A 243 8.13 -16.09 3.16
N VAL A 244 7.83 -14.98 2.49
CA VAL A 244 8.79 -13.89 2.26
C VAL A 244 8.48 -12.62 3.04
N GLY A 245 7.35 -12.58 3.74
CA GLY A 245 6.92 -11.43 4.54
C GLY A 245 7.90 -11.10 5.67
N CYS A 246 7.73 -9.91 6.24
CA CYS A 246 8.64 -9.39 7.26
C CYS A 246 8.18 -9.79 8.67
N GLN A 247 9.07 -10.45 9.43
CA GLN A 247 8.80 -10.81 10.83
C GLN A 247 8.68 -9.57 11.73
N HIS A 248 9.44 -8.52 11.45
CA HIS A 248 9.38 -7.26 12.19
C HIS A 248 8.02 -6.55 12.00
N LEU A 249 7.44 -6.62 10.80
CA LEU A 249 6.10 -6.10 10.52
C LEU A 249 5.01 -6.91 11.23
N LEU A 250 5.12 -8.25 11.28
CA LEU A 250 4.17 -9.08 12.04
C LEU A 250 4.19 -8.70 13.53
N ARG A 251 5.38 -8.57 14.13
CA ARG A 251 5.54 -8.15 15.53
C ARG A 251 5.01 -6.73 15.77
N ALA A 252 5.26 -5.82 14.84
CA ALA A 252 4.76 -4.46 14.95
C ALA A 252 3.22 -4.42 14.88
N ALA A 253 2.61 -5.18 13.97
CA ALA A 253 1.16 -5.31 13.87
C ALA A 253 0.55 -5.96 15.12
N GLU A 254 1.26 -6.92 15.73
CA GLU A 254 0.84 -7.54 16.99
C GLU A 254 0.74 -6.51 18.13
N ARG A 255 1.69 -5.57 18.19
CA ARG A 255 1.70 -4.50 19.19
C ARG A 255 0.74 -3.36 18.87
N ALA A 256 0.64 -2.99 17.60
CA ALA A 256 -0.18 -1.88 17.12
C ALA A 256 -1.68 -2.20 17.05
N ARG A 257 -2.02 -3.49 16.83
CA ARG A 257 -3.39 -4.02 16.70
C ARG A 257 -4.28 -3.14 15.80
N PRO A 258 -3.87 -2.81 14.55
CA PRO A 258 -4.65 -1.95 13.68
C PRO A 258 -5.98 -2.61 13.31
N ARG A 259 -6.99 -1.81 12.95
CA ARG A 259 -8.28 -2.32 12.46
C ARG A 259 -8.08 -3.02 11.11
N LEU A 260 -7.28 -2.40 10.24
CA LEU A 260 -6.95 -2.85 8.90
C LEU A 260 -5.43 -2.79 8.70
N TYR A 261 -4.86 -3.85 8.14
CA TYR A 261 -3.50 -3.85 7.65
C TYR A 261 -3.50 -4.19 6.15
N MET A 262 -3.27 -3.16 5.33
CA MET A 262 -3.18 -3.29 3.88
C MET A 262 -1.72 -3.34 3.42
N PHE A 263 -1.47 -4.20 2.43
CA PHE A 263 -0.21 -4.31 1.71
C PHE A 263 -0.42 -4.88 0.30
N GLY A 264 0.67 -5.08 -0.44
CA GLY A 264 0.70 -5.69 -1.76
C GLY A 264 1.97 -6.52 -1.98
N HIS A 265 2.69 -6.23 -3.07
CA HIS A 265 3.99 -6.77 -3.47
C HIS A 265 4.02 -8.26 -3.84
N ILE A 266 3.33 -9.10 -3.06
CA ILE A 266 3.26 -10.55 -3.29
C ILE A 266 1.97 -10.86 -4.05
N HIS A 267 2.05 -10.87 -5.38
CA HIS A 267 0.89 -11.00 -6.26
C HIS A 267 0.11 -12.31 -6.06
N GLU A 268 0.80 -13.40 -5.73
CA GLU A 268 0.18 -14.69 -5.37
C GLU A 268 -0.74 -14.60 -4.15
N GLY A 269 -0.45 -13.64 -3.27
CA GLY A 269 -1.12 -13.48 -2.00
C GLY A 269 -2.40 -12.63 -2.07
N TRP A 270 -2.83 -12.16 -3.25
CA TRP A 270 -4.05 -11.34 -3.34
C TRP A 270 -5.21 -12.02 -2.60
N GLY A 271 -5.83 -11.27 -1.68
CA GLY A 271 -6.83 -11.83 -0.79
C GLY A 271 -6.96 -11.05 0.51
N ALA A 272 -7.82 -11.54 1.40
CA ALA A 272 -7.97 -10.99 2.73
C ALA A 272 -8.08 -12.08 3.81
N ILE A 273 -7.51 -11.79 4.97
CA ILE A 273 -7.48 -12.66 6.14
C ILE A 273 -8.04 -11.86 7.32
N ARG A 274 -9.08 -12.38 7.97
CA ARG A 274 -9.47 -11.90 9.30
C ARG A 274 -8.58 -12.59 10.32
N GLY A 275 -7.71 -11.82 10.95
CA GLY A 275 -6.77 -12.32 11.94
C GLY A 275 -7.25 -12.04 13.36
N SER A 276 -7.31 -13.07 14.20
CA SER A 276 -7.52 -12.92 15.65
C SER A 276 -6.19 -13.09 16.38
N TRP A 277 -5.87 -12.11 17.20
CA TRP A 277 -4.66 -12.12 18.02
C TRP A 277 -4.89 -12.97 19.28
N ASN A 278 -4.23 -14.13 19.37
CA ASN A 278 -4.41 -14.99 20.54
C ASN A 278 -3.51 -14.51 21.68
N ALA A 279 -4.10 -13.95 22.74
CA ALA A 279 -3.35 -13.51 23.92
C ALA A 279 -2.74 -14.68 24.74
N PHE A 280 -3.11 -15.94 24.46
CA PHE A 280 -2.81 -17.09 25.34
C PHE A 280 -2.18 -18.32 24.66
N ALA A 281 -1.90 -18.33 23.35
CA ALA A 281 -1.16 -19.43 22.72
C ALA A 281 -0.05 -18.93 21.80
N ASP A 282 1.18 -19.32 22.13
CA ASP A 282 2.44 -19.36 21.35
C ASP A 282 2.87 -18.17 20.47
N GLY A 283 2.19 -17.02 20.52
CA GLY A 283 2.53 -15.84 19.73
C GLY A 283 2.20 -16.06 18.24
N GLY A 284 1.06 -15.54 17.80
CA GLY A 284 0.64 -15.69 16.41
C GLY A 284 -0.76 -15.16 16.13
N VAL A 285 -1.10 -15.13 14.84
CA VAL A 285 -2.42 -14.74 14.35
C VAL A 285 -3.19 -15.99 13.99
N LYS A 286 -4.36 -16.21 14.61
CA LYS A 286 -5.33 -17.18 14.09
C LYS A 286 -5.96 -16.57 12.84
N GLN A 287 -5.82 -17.24 11.70
CA GLN A 287 -6.23 -16.72 10.41
C GLN A 287 -7.54 -17.36 9.94
N GLU A 288 -8.46 -16.53 9.48
CA GLU A 288 -9.67 -16.94 8.77
C GLU A 288 -9.70 -16.27 7.40
N GLN A 289 -9.73 -17.07 6.34
CA GLN A 289 -9.83 -16.57 4.96
C GLN A 289 -11.16 -15.86 4.75
N VAL A 290 -11.11 -14.62 4.26
CA VAL A 290 -12.30 -13.91 3.82
C VAL A 290 -12.73 -14.49 2.48
N PRO A 291 -13.97 -14.99 2.36
CA PRO A 291 -14.46 -15.57 1.11
C PRO A 291 -14.67 -14.47 0.06
N THR A 292 -14.49 -14.85 -1.20
CA THR A 292 -14.79 -14.00 -2.37
C THR A 292 -15.63 -14.79 -3.34
N ASP A 293 -16.61 -14.12 -3.95
CA ASP A 293 -17.38 -14.68 -5.06
C ASP A 293 -17.03 -13.97 -6.37
N ARG A 294 -16.79 -14.75 -7.43
CA ARG A 294 -16.33 -14.19 -8.71
C ARG A 294 -17.42 -13.38 -9.41
N GLU A 295 -18.67 -13.84 -9.37
CA GLU A 295 -19.77 -13.15 -10.05
C GLU A 295 -20.05 -11.82 -9.36
N ASP A 296 -20.11 -11.82 -8.03
CA ASP A 296 -20.23 -10.61 -7.21
C ASP A 296 -19.09 -9.61 -7.50
N MET A 297 -17.85 -10.10 -7.61
CA MET A 297 -16.70 -9.24 -7.92
C MET A 297 -16.80 -8.59 -9.30
N LEU A 298 -17.28 -9.31 -10.31
CA LEU A 298 -17.44 -8.80 -11.67
C LEU A 298 -18.59 -7.80 -11.78
N GLU A 299 -19.68 -8.06 -11.08
CA GLU A 299 -20.86 -7.19 -11.00
C GLU A 299 -20.52 -5.90 -10.25
N ARG A 300 -19.96 -6.03 -9.04
CA ARG A 300 -19.70 -4.91 -8.14
C ARG A 300 -18.35 -4.22 -8.40
N ARG A 301 -17.53 -4.78 -9.29
CA ARG A 301 -16.17 -4.28 -9.64
C ARG A 301 -15.18 -4.31 -8.47
N ALA A 302 -15.43 -5.14 -7.46
CA ALA A 302 -14.56 -5.30 -6.29
C ALA A 302 -14.95 -6.51 -5.43
N ALA A 303 -14.01 -6.98 -4.62
CA ALA A 303 -14.27 -7.87 -3.49
C ALA A 303 -14.74 -7.02 -2.30
N TYR A 304 -15.99 -7.20 -1.88
CA TYR A 304 -16.60 -6.44 -0.78
C TYR A 304 -16.57 -7.21 0.52
N TYR A 305 -16.23 -6.53 1.63
CA TYR A 305 -16.32 -7.11 2.95
C TYR A 305 -16.69 -6.06 4.01
N ASP A 306 -17.76 -6.28 4.77
CA ASP A 306 -18.21 -5.35 5.81
C ASP A 306 -17.79 -5.89 7.18
N ILE A 307 -16.96 -5.12 7.88
CA ILE A 307 -16.52 -5.36 9.26
C ILE A 307 -16.95 -4.23 10.21
N SER A 308 -17.82 -3.34 9.76
CA SER A 308 -18.40 -2.29 10.60
C SER A 308 -19.34 -2.88 11.66
N SER A 309 -19.73 -2.05 12.63
CA SER A 309 -20.73 -2.36 13.66
C SER A 309 -22.11 -2.71 13.08
N GLU A 310 -22.39 -2.33 11.84
CA GLU A 310 -23.63 -2.67 11.14
C GLU A 310 -23.58 -4.04 10.46
N SER A 311 -22.40 -4.65 10.33
CA SER A 311 -22.24 -5.96 9.70
C SER A 311 -22.78 -7.10 10.58
N ALA A 312 -23.01 -8.26 9.98
CA ALA A 312 -23.36 -9.48 10.73
C ALA A 312 -22.22 -9.95 11.65
N ARG A 313 -20.98 -9.54 11.38
CA ARG A 313 -19.80 -9.91 12.17
C ARG A 313 -18.79 -8.75 12.28
N PRO A 314 -19.09 -7.75 13.14
CA PRO A 314 -18.24 -6.58 13.33
C PRO A 314 -16.82 -6.94 13.78
N LEU A 315 -15.83 -6.12 13.43
CA LEU A 315 -14.45 -6.30 13.90
C LEU A 315 -14.36 -6.11 15.42
N GLN A 316 -13.73 -7.04 16.12
CA GLN A 316 -13.37 -6.86 17.53
C GLN A 316 -12.08 -6.04 17.63
N VAL A 317 -12.22 -4.71 17.63
CA VAL A 317 -11.10 -3.76 17.65
C VAL A 317 -10.11 -4.07 18.79
N GLY A 318 -8.82 -4.15 18.47
CA GLY A 318 -7.76 -4.49 19.42
C GLY A 318 -7.52 -5.99 19.60
N ALA A 319 -8.52 -6.83 19.32
CA ALA A 319 -8.42 -8.30 19.34
C ALA A 319 -8.31 -8.92 17.93
N GLU A 320 -8.82 -8.22 16.92
CA GLU A 320 -8.79 -8.64 15.53
C GLU A 320 -8.23 -7.54 14.61
N THR A 321 -7.60 -7.97 13.53
CA THR A 321 -7.13 -7.14 12.42
C THR A 321 -7.58 -7.78 11.11
N LEU A 322 -8.12 -6.98 10.19
CA LEU A 322 -8.31 -7.42 8.82
C LEU A 322 -7.01 -7.19 8.04
N PHE A 323 -6.41 -8.23 7.50
CA PHE A 323 -5.24 -8.15 6.63
C PHE A 323 -5.70 -8.23 5.19
N VAL A 324 -5.21 -7.33 4.33
CA VAL A 324 -5.61 -7.28 2.91
C VAL A 324 -4.35 -7.15 2.05
N ASN A 325 -4.13 -8.15 1.21
CA ASN A 325 -3.21 -8.03 0.08
C ASN A 325 -4.01 -7.52 -1.13
N ALA A 326 -3.72 -6.30 -1.54
CA ALA A 326 -4.46 -5.57 -2.56
C ALA A 326 -3.79 -5.57 -3.94
N SER A 327 -2.82 -6.47 -4.20
CA SER A 327 -2.12 -6.54 -5.49
C SER A 327 -3.08 -6.76 -6.66
N ILE A 328 -3.17 -5.78 -7.56
CA ILE A 328 -4.01 -5.81 -8.75
C ILE A 328 -3.40 -6.68 -9.84
N MET A 329 -2.08 -6.59 -10.00
CA MET A 329 -1.35 -7.48 -10.90
C MET A 329 -1.31 -8.91 -10.36
N THR A 330 -1.46 -9.84 -11.28
CA THR A 330 -1.20 -11.27 -11.06
C THR A 330 0.27 -11.59 -11.29
N LEU A 331 0.67 -12.83 -11.01
CA LEU A 331 1.98 -13.36 -11.40
C LEU A 331 2.28 -13.29 -12.90
N GLY A 332 1.24 -13.31 -13.74
CA GLY A 332 1.37 -13.15 -15.19
C GLY A 332 1.53 -11.69 -15.62
N TYR A 333 1.63 -10.75 -14.67
CA TYR A 333 1.67 -9.31 -14.90
C TYR A 333 0.42 -8.80 -15.64
N HIS A 334 -0.72 -9.37 -15.26
CA HIS A 334 -2.03 -8.97 -15.76
C HIS A 334 -2.90 -8.39 -14.63
N PRO A 335 -3.59 -7.25 -14.84
CA PRO A 335 -4.33 -6.56 -13.79
C PRO A 335 -5.73 -7.17 -13.60
N TYR A 336 -5.77 -8.46 -13.25
CA TYR A 336 -7.01 -9.24 -13.20
C TYR A 336 -7.65 -9.30 -11.82
N ASN A 337 -6.87 -9.06 -10.76
CA ASN A 337 -7.38 -9.13 -9.41
C ASN A 337 -8.34 -7.96 -9.13
N ALA A 338 -9.36 -8.21 -8.33
CA ALA A 338 -10.34 -7.19 -7.98
C ALA A 338 -9.76 -6.21 -6.95
N PRO A 339 -10.13 -4.92 -6.99
CA PRO A 339 -9.99 -4.04 -5.83
C PRO A 339 -10.69 -4.64 -4.62
N TRP A 340 -10.14 -4.41 -3.42
CA TRP A 340 -10.86 -4.69 -2.18
C TRP A 340 -11.63 -3.45 -1.74
N VAL A 341 -12.88 -3.63 -1.31
CA VAL A 341 -13.70 -2.56 -0.73
C VAL A 341 -14.20 -3.02 0.63
N VAL A 342 -13.76 -2.34 1.68
CA VAL A 342 -14.08 -2.69 3.07
C VAL A 342 -14.83 -1.57 3.74
N ASP A 343 -15.94 -1.90 4.37
CA ASP A 343 -16.63 -1.01 5.30
C ASP A 343 -16.15 -1.30 6.72
N LEU A 344 -15.66 -0.29 7.43
CA LEU A 344 -15.19 -0.39 8.81
C LEU A 344 -15.55 0.87 9.60
N ASP A 345 -15.59 0.77 10.92
CA ASP A 345 -15.83 1.95 11.76
C ASP A 345 -14.52 2.65 12.12
N LEU A 346 -14.46 3.96 11.90
CA LEU A 346 -13.38 4.83 12.36
C LEU A 346 -13.80 5.68 13.56
N PRO A 347 -12.87 6.09 14.44
CA PRO A 347 -13.17 7.00 15.54
C PRO A 347 -13.79 8.32 15.05
N CYS A 348 -14.71 8.90 15.83
CA CYS A 348 -15.17 10.27 15.59
C CYS A 348 -14.07 11.26 16.03
N ALA A 349 -13.83 12.31 15.24
CA ALA A 349 -13.06 13.44 15.72
C ALA A 349 -13.88 14.15 16.80
N ASP A 350 -13.43 14.11 18.06
CA ASP A 350 -14.08 14.85 19.14
C ASP A 350 -14.32 16.30 18.69
N LEU A 351 -15.58 16.76 18.74
CA LEU A 351 -15.88 18.18 18.81
C LEU A 351 -15.12 18.68 20.03
N GLN A 352 -14.04 19.44 19.83
CA GLN A 352 -13.33 20.10 20.92
C GLN A 352 -14.38 20.73 21.83
N MET A 353 -14.50 20.23 23.06
CA MET A 353 -15.28 20.91 24.08
C MET A 353 -14.70 22.32 24.19
N GLN A 354 -15.42 23.30 23.66
CA GLN A 354 -15.19 24.69 23.99
C GLN A 354 -15.27 24.76 25.51
N SER A 355 -14.13 25.01 26.14
CA SER A 355 -14.09 25.27 27.58
C SER A 355 -14.91 26.55 27.80
N PRO A 356 -15.94 26.54 28.65
CA PRO A 356 -16.55 27.78 29.09
C PRO A 356 -15.50 28.53 29.92
N VAL A 357 -15.28 29.80 29.56
CA VAL A 357 -14.53 30.78 30.35
C VAL A 357 -15.19 30.99 31.71
#